data_AF-A0A9E5EWZ6-F1
#
_entry.id   AF-A0A9E5EWZ6-F1
#
_cell.length_a   1.000
_cell.length_b   1.000
_cell.length_c   1.000
_cell.angle_alpha   90.00
_cell.angle_beta   90.00
_cell.angle_gamma   90.00
#
_symmetry.space_group_name_H-M   'P 1'
#
loop_
_entity.id
_entity.type
_entity.pdbx_description
1 polymer ?
#
loop_
_entity_poly.entity_id
_entity_poly.type
_entity_poly.pdbx_seq_one_letter_code
_entity_poly.pdbx_strand_id
1 'polypeptide(L)'
;VRPELTIEEYEKEHGGPLYRHRPDQCCFDRKVLPLRRAVAGYDAWLSAIRADQTSHRAGAGVVGWDAKFNLVKINPLLRWNKKDVWDFIVKNEVPYNPLHDQGYPSIGCWPCTQQVKEGEDERSGRWAGSHKKECGLHVIEHQEGSGI
;
A
#
# COMPACT_ATOMS: atom_id res chain seq x y z
N VAL A 1 10.77 10.07 -4.69
CA VAL A 1 9.86 10.73 -3.72
C VAL A 1 10.30 10.38 -2.31
N ARG A 2 10.60 11.35 -1.46
CA ARG A 2 10.97 11.12 -0.05
C ARG A 2 10.14 12.03 0.86
N PRO A 3 9.80 11.60 2.09
CA PRO A 3 9.29 12.50 3.12
C PRO A 3 10.29 13.62 3.41
N GLU A 4 9.81 14.76 3.90
CA GLU A 4 10.65 15.90 4.27
C GLU A 4 11.56 15.57 5.46
N LEU A 5 11.01 14.87 6.46
CA LEU A 5 11.72 14.48 7.66
C LEU A 5 12.27 13.05 7.53
N THR A 6 13.46 12.84 8.07
CA THR A 6 13.97 11.50 8.37
C THR A 6 13.04 10.76 9.33
N ILE A 7 13.28 9.47 9.54
CA ILE A 7 12.48 8.71 10.52
C ILE A 7 12.72 9.27 11.93
N GLU A 8 13.98 9.51 12.28
CA GLU A 8 14.36 10.01 13.60
C GLU A 8 13.77 11.39 13.91
N GLU A 9 13.85 12.34 12.98
CA GLU A 9 13.26 13.67 13.13
C GLU A 9 11.73 13.57 13.26
N TYR A 10 11.08 12.78 12.41
CA TYR A 10 9.64 12.62 12.44
C TYR A 10 9.17 11.99 13.75
N GLU A 11 9.85 10.95 14.24
CA GLU A 11 9.54 10.33 15.52
C GLU A 11 9.79 11.29 16.69
N LYS A 12 10.85 12.10 16.65
CA LYS A 12 11.13 13.13 17.66
C LYS A 12 10.01 14.16 17.75
N GLU A 13 9.50 14.62 16.61
CA GLU A 13 8.40 15.59 16.56
C GLU A 13 7.05 15.00 17.00
N HIS A 14 6.82 13.71 16.77
CA HIS A 14 5.52 13.06 16.96
C HIS A 14 5.42 12.18 18.21
N GLY A 15 6.45 12.17 19.05
CA GLY A 15 6.46 11.46 20.33
C GLY A 15 6.75 9.96 20.23
N GLY A 16 7.62 9.56 19.31
CA GLY A 16 8.11 8.18 19.15
C GLY A 16 7.60 7.49 17.87
N PRO A 17 7.65 6.15 17.82
CA PRO A 17 7.32 5.38 16.61
C PRO A 17 5.83 5.44 16.29
N LEU A 18 5.43 6.48 15.55
CA LEU A 18 4.04 6.81 15.29
C LEU A 18 3.27 5.68 14.61
N TYR A 19 3.96 4.84 13.84
CA TYR A 19 3.36 3.66 13.21
C TYR A 19 2.74 2.67 14.20
N ARG A 20 3.11 2.70 15.49
CA ARG A 20 2.53 1.84 16.52
C ARG A 20 1.21 2.37 17.10
N HIS A 21 1.09 3.69 17.21
CA HIS A 21 -0.01 4.34 17.94
C HIS A 21 -0.99 5.05 17.01
N ARG A 22 -0.48 5.65 15.92
CA ARG A 22 -1.26 6.37 14.90
C ARG A 22 -0.78 5.96 13.49
N PRO A 23 -0.99 4.70 13.08
CA PRO A 23 -0.50 4.16 11.82
C PRO A 23 -1.07 4.85 10.57
N ASP A 24 -2.28 5.41 10.67
CA ASP A 24 -2.92 6.16 9.59
C ASP A 24 -2.24 7.51 9.38
N GLN A 25 -2.00 8.27 10.46
CA GLN A 25 -1.22 9.51 10.40
C GLN A 25 0.18 9.26 9.84
N CYS A 26 0.89 8.24 10.34
CA CYS A 26 2.20 7.87 9.81
C CYS A 26 2.16 7.54 8.31
N CYS A 27 1.13 6.82 7.84
CA CYS A 27 0.97 6.56 6.41
C CYS A 27 0.62 7.83 5.62
N PHE A 28 -0.20 8.72 6.17
CA PHE A 28 -0.59 9.97 5.52
C PHE A 28 0.63 10.87 5.31
N ASP A 29 1.34 11.19 6.38
CA ASP A 29 2.47 12.13 6.35
C ASP A 29 3.65 11.59 5.54
N ARG A 30 3.92 10.27 5.66
CA ARG A 30 5.12 9.67 5.05
C ARG A 30 4.88 9.00 3.71
N LYS A 31 3.63 8.78 3.27
CA LYS A 31 3.33 8.13 1.99
C LYS A 31 2.37 8.95 1.14
N VAL A 32 1.26 9.42 1.69
CA VAL A 32 0.23 10.14 0.93
C VAL A 32 0.71 11.53 0.53
N LEU A 33 1.17 12.35 1.48
CA LEU A 33 1.62 13.72 1.20
C LEU A 33 2.82 13.76 0.22
N PRO A 34 3.89 12.94 0.39
CA PRO A 34 5.01 12.96 -0.54
C PRO A 34 4.59 12.52 -1.94
N LEU A 35 3.72 11.51 -2.04
CA LEU A 35 3.25 11.02 -3.33
C LEU A 35 2.35 12.06 -4.02
N ARG A 36 1.49 12.75 -3.29
CA ARG A 36 0.63 13.82 -3.82
C ARG A 36 1.47 14.93 -4.47
N ARG A 37 2.58 15.32 -3.85
CA ARG A 37 3.52 16.29 -4.45
C ARG A 37 4.19 15.72 -5.69
N ALA A 38 4.59 14.45 -5.66
CA ALA A 38 5.32 13.84 -6.76
C ALA A 38 4.50 13.61 -8.02
N VAL A 39 3.20 13.38 -7.88
CA VAL A 39 2.28 13.15 -9.00
C VAL A 39 1.58 14.42 -9.46
N ALA A 40 1.89 15.57 -8.87
CA ALA A 40 1.34 16.85 -9.30
C ALA A 40 1.76 17.13 -10.76
N GLY A 41 0.77 17.43 -11.60
CA GLY A 41 0.96 17.69 -13.03
C GLY A 41 0.95 16.46 -13.93
N TYR A 42 0.77 15.26 -13.39
CA TYR A 42 0.54 14.05 -14.20
C TYR A 42 -0.96 13.83 -14.45
N ASP A 43 -1.31 13.40 -15.67
CA ASP A 43 -2.70 13.12 -16.04
C ASP A 43 -3.19 11.75 -15.55
N ALA A 44 -2.27 10.78 -15.41
CA ALA A 44 -2.60 9.41 -15.05
C ALA A 44 -1.45 8.68 -14.36
N TRP A 45 -1.80 7.63 -13.62
CA TRP A 45 -0.85 6.68 -13.05
C TRP A 45 -1.36 5.24 -13.10
N LEU A 46 -0.42 4.31 -13.00
CA LEU A 46 -0.71 2.88 -12.91
C LEU A 46 -0.58 2.42 -11.46
N SER A 47 -1.50 1.56 -11.03
CA SER A 47 -1.41 0.86 -9.76
C SER A 47 -1.63 -0.63 -9.95
N ALA A 48 -0.84 -1.45 -9.27
CA ALA A 48 -0.91 -2.90 -9.36
C ALA A 48 -1.83 -3.52 -8.29
N ILE A 49 -2.88 -2.80 -7.85
CA ILE A 49 -3.90 -3.42 -6.99
C ILE A 49 -4.64 -4.50 -7.78
N ARG A 50 -5.02 -5.56 -7.09
CA ARG A 50 -5.85 -6.63 -7.62
C ARG A 50 -7.08 -6.84 -6.76
N ALA A 51 -8.18 -7.27 -7.37
CA ALA A 51 -9.44 -7.49 -6.69
C ALA A 51 -9.37 -8.62 -5.65
N ASP A 52 -8.48 -9.60 -5.83
CA ASP A 52 -8.32 -10.76 -4.95
C ASP A 52 -7.61 -10.45 -3.61
N GLN A 53 -7.11 -9.23 -3.42
CA GLN A 53 -6.25 -8.91 -2.28
C GLN A 53 -7.01 -8.46 -1.03
N THR A 54 -8.09 -7.70 -1.19
CA THR A 54 -8.98 -7.26 -0.10
C THR A 54 -10.36 -6.96 -0.65
N SER A 55 -11.39 -7.00 0.20
CA SER A 55 -12.76 -6.59 -0.17
C SER A 55 -12.82 -5.14 -0.66
N HIS A 56 -11.99 -4.25 -0.09
CA HIS A 56 -11.91 -2.85 -0.54
C HIS A 56 -11.37 -2.74 -1.98
N ARG A 57 -10.34 -3.53 -2.32
CA ARG A 57 -9.76 -3.52 -3.68
C ARG A 57 -10.67 -4.19 -4.71
N ALA A 58 -11.52 -5.13 -4.29
CA ALA A 58 -12.52 -5.73 -5.16
C ALA A 58 -13.54 -4.72 -5.70
N GLY A 59 -13.77 -3.61 -4.99
CA GLY A 59 -14.63 -2.50 -5.44
C GLY A 59 -13.98 -1.51 -6.40
N ALA A 60 -12.68 -1.65 -6.73
CA ALA A 60 -12.00 -0.72 -7.63
C ALA A 60 -12.39 -0.95 -9.10
N GLY A 61 -12.35 0.12 -9.91
CA GLY A 61 -12.48 0.04 -11.37
C GLY A 61 -11.14 -0.19 -12.07
N VAL A 62 -11.15 -0.75 -13.29
CA VAL A 62 -9.93 -0.87 -14.11
C VAL A 62 -9.38 0.51 -14.46
N VAL A 63 -10.26 1.46 -14.74
CA VAL A 63 -9.95 2.88 -14.92
C VAL A 63 -10.91 3.67 -14.05
N GLY A 64 -10.41 4.68 -13.36
CA GLY A 64 -11.23 5.58 -12.54
C GLY A 64 -10.52 6.89 -12.25
N TRP A 65 -11.28 7.89 -11.80
CA TRP A 65 -10.72 9.14 -11.30
C TRP A 65 -10.24 8.97 -9.86
N ASP A 66 -9.01 9.37 -9.55
CA ASP A 66 -8.47 9.39 -8.20
C ASP A 66 -8.51 10.83 -7.66
N ALA A 67 -9.62 11.20 -7.02
CA ALA A 67 -9.83 12.56 -6.51
C ALA A 67 -8.77 12.99 -5.48
N LYS A 68 -8.16 12.04 -4.77
CA LYS A 68 -7.11 12.32 -3.77
C LYS A 68 -5.83 12.82 -4.41
N PHE A 69 -5.51 12.31 -5.60
CA PHE A 69 -4.31 12.65 -6.36
C PHE A 69 -4.59 13.53 -7.58
N ASN A 70 -5.88 13.79 -7.88
CA ASN A 70 -6.35 14.61 -8.99
C ASN A 70 -5.83 14.14 -10.36
N LEU A 71 -5.91 12.84 -10.62
CA LEU A 71 -5.47 12.20 -11.85
C LEU A 71 -6.23 10.90 -12.14
N VAL A 72 -6.07 10.35 -13.33
CA VAL A 72 -6.66 9.06 -13.72
C VAL A 72 -5.87 7.90 -13.13
N LYS A 73 -6.56 7.00 -12.43
CA LYS A 73 -6.00 5.73 -11.93
C LYS A 73 -6.35 4.57 -12.83
N ILE A 74 -5.32 3.85 -13.26
CA ILE A 74 -5.42 2.68 -14.11
C ILE A 74 -4.88 1.47 -13.35
N ASN A 75 -5.69 0.42 -13.22
CA ASN A 75 -5.37 -0.83 -12.51
C ASN A 75 -5.31 -1.99 -13.52
N PRO A 76 -4.21 -2.15 -14.28
CA PRO A 76 -4.13 -3.13 -15.36
C PRO A 76 -4.21 -4.58 -14.88
N LEU A 77 -3.78 -4.84 -13.64
CA LEU A 77 -3.79 -6.16 -13.02
C LEU A 77 -5.01 -6.42 -12.15
N LEU A 78 -6.04 -5.56 -12.22
CA LEU A 78 -7.17 -5.64 -11.30
C LEU A 78 -7.85 -7.02 -11.30
N ARG A 79 -7.95 -7.65 -12.48
CA ARG A 79 -8.61 -8.93 -12.69
C ARG A 79 -7.68 -10.14 -12.52
N TRP A 80 -6.40 -9.92 -12.28
CA TRP A 80 -5.45 -10.99 -12.02
C TRP A 80 -5.60 -11.45 -10.59
N ASN A 81 -5.41 -12.74 -10.35
CA ASN A 81 -5.19 -13.28 -9.02
C ASN A 81 -3.70 -13.46 -8.73
N LYS A 82 -3.36 -13.83 -7.49
CA LYS A 82 -1.98 -14.12 -7.07
C LYS A 82 -1.28 -15.13 -7.98
N LYS A 83 -1.95 -16.20 -8.41
CA LYS A 83 -1.38 -17.22 -9.29
C LYS A 83 -0.99 -16.62 -10.65
N ASP A 84 -1.86 -15.82 -11.25
CA ASP A 84 -1.58 -15.19 -12.55
C ASP A 84 -0.32 -14.32 -12.49
N VAL A 85 -0.12 -13.58 -11.38
CA VAL A 85 1.08 -12.77 -11.15
C VAL A 85 2.33 -13.64 -11.09
N TRP A 86 2.31 -14.72 -10.29
CA TRP A 86 3.46 -15.60 -10.14
C TRP A 86 3.77 -16.40 -11.40
N ASP A 87 2.75 -16.90 -12.09
CA ASP A 87 2.91 -17.56 -13.38
C ASP A 87 3.62 -16.63 -14.37
N PHE A 88 3.24 -15.35 -14.42
CA PHE A 88 3.89 -14.37 -15.27
C PHE A 88 5.32 -14.08 -14.85
N ILE A 89 5.58 -13.90 -13.55
CA ILE A 89 6.93 -13.66 -13.02
C ILE A 89 7.87 -14.80 -13.41
N VAL A 90 7.47 -16.05 -13.17
CA VAL A 90 8.29 -17.24 -13.45
C VAL A 90 8.47 -17.43 -14.95
N LYS A 91 7.39 -17.37 -15.74
CA LYS A 91 7.43 -17.58 -17.20
C LYS A 91 8.34 -16.58 -17.91
N ASN A 92 8.38 -15.34 -17.44
CA ASN A 92 9.11 -14.25 -18.08
C ASN A 92 10.39 -13.88 -17.33
N GLU A 93 10.83 -14.70 -16.36
CA GLU A 93 12.04 -14.50 -15.58
C GLU A 93 12.14 -13.09 -14.97
N VAL A 94 11.00 -12.54 -14.52
CA VAL A 94 10.94 -11.20 -13.93
C VAL A 94 11.62 -11.23 -12.56
N PRO A 95 12.63 -10.38 -12.30
CA PRO A 95 13.21 -10.30 -10.97
C PRO A 95 12.16 -9.90 -9.94
N TYR A 96 12.09 -10.62 -8.83
CA TYR A 96 11.19 -10.33 -7.72
C TYR A 96 11.98 -10.13 -6.41
N ASN A 97 11.31 -9.61 -5.38
CA ASN A 97 11.95 -9.36 -4.10
C ASN A 97 12.24 -10.69 -3.35
N PRO A 98 13.50 -11.01 -2.98
CA PRO A 98 13.85 -12.27 -2.31
C PRO A 98 13.13 -12.51 -0.97
N LEU A 99 12.57 -11.48 -0.36
CA LEU A 99 11.73 -11.64 0.84
C LEU A 99 10.46 -12.47 0.56
N HIS A 100 10.01 -12.56 -0.69
CA HIS A 100 8.91 -13.46 -1.03
C HIS A 100 9.25 -14.93 -0.72
N ASP A 101 10.49 -15.35 -0.95
CA ASP A 101 10.98 -16.71 -0.62
C ASP A 101 11.14 -16.92 0.89
N GLN A 102 11.17 -15.83 1.65
CA GLN A 102 11.29 -15.82 3.10
C GLN A 102 9.92 -15.64 3.79
N GLY A 103 8.81 -15.89 3.09
CA GLY A 103 7.47 -15.84 3.68
C GLY A 103 6.86 -14.44 3.79
N TYR A 104 7.34 -13.46 3.02
CA TYR A 104 6.74 -12.12 2.95
C TYR A 104 5.95 -11.90 1.65
N PRO A 105 4.69 -12.35 1.55
CA PRO A 105 3.90 -12.19 0.32
C PRO A 105 3.43 -10.75 0.07
N SER A 106 3.38 -9.88 1.08
CA SER A 106 3.03 -8.46 0.92
C SER A 106 4.00 -7.52 1.63
N ILE A 107 4.88 -6.89 0.86
CA ILE A 107 6.03 -6.11 1.37
C ILE A 107 5.74 -4.60 1.36
N GLY A 108 6.30 -3.87 2.32
CA GLY A 108 6.12 -2.43 2.50
C GLY A 108 7.12 -1.88 3.50
N CYS A 109 6.75 -0.92 4.35
CA CYS A 109 7.69 -0.41 5.35
C CYS A 109 8.09 -1.50 6.36
N TRP A 110 9.38 -1.57 6.68
CA TRP A 110 9.97 -2.56 7.59
C TRP A 110 9.17 -2.78 8.88
N PRO A 111 8.75 -1.74 9.64
CA PRO A 111 8.09 -1.98 10.94
C PRO A 111 6.63 -2.42 10.82
N CYS A 112 6.03 -2.41 9.63
CA CYS A 112 4.62 -2.79 9.41
C CYS A 112 4.47 -3.97 8.45
N THR A 113 5.52 -4.78 8.33
CA THR A 113 5.59 -5.95 7.45
C THR A 113 6.14 -7.13 8.24
N GLN A 114 5.41 -8.23 8.29
CA GLN A 114 5.84 -9.48 8.92
C GLN A 114 5.67 -10.65 7.95
N GLN A 115 6.35 -11.76 8.26
CA GLN A 115 6.11 -13.03 7.58
C GLN A 115 4.68 -13.51 7.84
N VAL A 116 4.15 -14.32 6.94
CA VAL A 116 2.89 -15.02 7.12
C VAL A 116 3.13 -16.52 7.04
N LYS A 117 2.26 -17.31 7.68
CA LYS A 117 2.32 -18.77 7.56
C LYS A 117 1.72 -19.21 6.23
N GLU A 118 2.09 -20.42 5.81
CA GLU A 118 1.47 -21.05 4.65
C GLU A 118 -0.05 -21.17 4.85
N GLY A 119 -0.81 -20.81 3.81
CA GLY A 119 -2.27 -20.78 3.84
C GLY A 119 -2.91 -19.54 4.48
N GLU A 120 -2.13 -18.67 5.13
CA GLU A 120 -2.66 -17.39 5.62
C GLU A 120 -2.90 -16.38 4.47
N ASP A 121 -3.79 -15.43 4.73
CA ASP A 121 -4.06 -14.32 3.83
C ASP A 121 -2.76 -13.57 3.44
N GLU A 122 -2.58 -13.25 2.15
CA GLU A 122 -1.33 -12.69 1.64
C GLU A 122 -0.99 -11.32 2.26
N ARG A 123 -1.98 -10.60 2.81
CA ARG A 123 -1.81 -9.28 3.43
C ARG A 123 -1.90 -9.35 4.95
N SER A 124 -2.01 -10.53 5.57
CA SER A 124 -2.13 -10.66 7.04
C SER A 124 -0.90 -10.12 7.79
N GLY A 125 0.29 -10.21 7.17
CA GLY A 125 1.53 -9.64 7.69
C GLY A 125 1.61 -8.10 7.62
N ARG A 126 0.64 -7.43 6.98
CA ARG A 126 0.53 -5.97 6.93
C ARG A 126 -0.17 -5.47 8.19
N TRP A 127 0.51 -4.65 9.00
CA TRP A 127 -0.07 -4.11 10.25
C TRP A 127 -0.66 -5.21 11.16
N ALA A 128 0.05 -6.34 11.27
CA ALA A 128 -0.35 -7.48 12.08
C ALA A 128 -0.70 -7.05 13.51
N GLY A 129 -1.80 -7.57 14.05
CA GLY A 129 -2.32 -7.19 15.37
C GLY A 129 -3.12 -5.88 15.41
N SER A 130 -3.45 -5.27 14.25
CA SER A 130 -4.31 -4.09 14.17
C SER A 130 -5.54 -4.31 13.26
N HIS A 131 -6.53 -3.43 13.37
CA HIS A 131 -7.71 -3.43 12.49
C HIS A 131 -7.43 -2.88 11.08
N LYS A 132 -6.24 -2.31 10.85
CA LYS A 132 -5.91 -1.62 9.61
C LYS A 132 -5.66 -2.61 8.46
N LYS A 133 -6.37 -2.44 7.35
CA LYS A 133 -6.28 -3.33 6.17
C LYS A 133 -5.68 -2.68 4.93
N GLU A 134 -5.88 -1.38 4.77
CA GLU A 134 -5.41 -0.64 3.61
C GLU A 134 -4.41 0.44 3.95
N CYS A 135 -3.52 0.71 3.00
CA CYS A 135 -2.73 1.93 3.06
C CYS A 135 -3.61 3.11 2.64
N GLY A 136 -3.41 4.28 3.26
CA GLY A 136 -4.08 5.53 2.84
C GLY A 136 -3.91 5.88 1.35
N LEU A 137 -3.02 5.20 0.61
CA LEU A 137 -2.85 5.32 -0.83
C LEU A 137 -4.04 4.81 -1.67
N HIS A 138 -4.88 3.92 -1.14
CA HIS A 138 -5.91 3.24 -1.95
C HIS A 138 -7.32 3.29 -1.37
N VAL A 139 -7.50 3.97 -0.23
CA VAL A 139 -8.84 4.26 0.29
C VAL A 139 -9.54 5.26 -0.62
N ILE A 140 -10.78 4.97 -1.00
CA ILE A 140 -11.53 5.72 -2.03
C ILE A 140 -11.98 7.09 -1.49
N GLU A 141 -12.16 7.23 -0.18
CA GLU A 141 -12.50 8.49 0.49
C GLU A 141 -11.81 8.58 1.86
N HIS A 142 -11.60 9.81 2.36
CA HIS A 142 -11.53 10.02 3.80
C HIS A 142 -12.92 9.71 4.34
N GLN A 143 -13.07 8.64 5.12
CA GLN A 143 -14.23 8.55 6.00
C GLN A 143 -14.03 9.59 7.09
N GLU A 144 -14.82 10.65 7.07
CA GLU A 144 -15.03 11.48 8.26
C GLU A 144 -15.40 10.54 9.42
N GLY A 145 -14.60 10.54 10.49
CA GLY A 145 -14.74 9.62 11.61
C GLY A 145 -13.65 8.54 11.75
N SER A 146 -12.63 8.50 10.87
CA SER A 146 -11.46 7.63 11.07
C SER A 146 -10.41 8.19 12.06
N GLY A 147 -10.77 9.18 12.89
CA GLY A 147 -9.93 9.71 13.95
C GLY A 147 -8.69 10.49 13.48
N ILE A 148 -8.90 11.51 12.65
CA ILE A 148 -8.04 12.71 12.69
C ILE A 148 -8.49 13.58 13.86
#